data_AF-A0A3G6PGE6-F1
#
_entry.id   AF-A0A3G6PGE6-F1
#
_cell.length_a   1.000
_cell.length_b   1.000
_cell.length_c   1.000
_cell.angle_alpha   90.00
_cell.angle_beta   90.00
_cell.angle_gamma   90.00
#
_symmetry.space_group_name_H-M   'P 1'
#
loop_
_entity.id
_entity.type
_entity.pdbx_description
1 polymer ?
#
loop_
_entity_poly.entity_id
_entity_poly.type
_entity_poly.pdbx_seq_one_letter_code
_entity_poly.pdbx_strand_id
1 'polypeptide(L)'
;MITDKDYEVLYYVTPKQYRAIVLDQQQYDPKAMENINKEEHLEELLLKCSLSELISTLIIIFKEKYANPLPIWTGIVDYEINTKKENSKRKDIKKIQFDFKDGVKTDFGGNTEYMDNLFMEFSMPSQMFKSIVKNSLQGKSFKENEQSDKTTFVISNSPISKIEVTPTTFHLFINKNSFIDYGQL
;
A
#
# COMPACT_ATOMS: atom_id res chain seq x y z
N MET A 1 16.57 -4.74 7.23
CA MET A 1 15.49 -5.60 6.72
C MET A 1 14.22 -5.13 7.40
N ILE A 2 13.20 -4.76 6.63
CA ILE A 2 11.89 -4.37 7.16
C ILE A 2 11.24 -5.59 7.79
N THR A 3 10.68 -5.44 8.99
CA THR A 3 10.10 -6.50 9.80
C THR A 3 8.61 -6.31 10.00
N ASP A 4 7.94 -7.35 10.49
CA ASP A 4 6.50 -7.30 10.75
C ASP A 4 6.06 -6.17 11.67
N LYS A 5 6.92 -5.81 12.63
CA LYS A 5 6.67 -4.73 13.58
C LYS A 5 6.64 -3.36 12.90
N ASP A 6 7.42 -3.17 11.84
CA ASP A 6 7.56 -1.89 11.18
C ASP A 6 6.28 -1.49 10.44
N TYR A 7 5.48 -2.47 9.99
CA TYR A 7 4.21 -2.22 9.30
C TYR A 7 2.96 -2.42 10.19
N GLU A 8 3.09 -2.74 11.47
CA GLU A 8 1.94 -2.88 12.40
C GLU A 8 1.07 -1.63 12.42
N VAL A 9 1.70 -0.44 12.30
CA VAL A 9 1.02 0.85 12.29
C VAL A 9 0.02 0.98 11.15
N LEU A 10 0.27 0.34 10.00
CA LEU A 10 -0.64 0.35 8.85
C LEU A 10 -1.97 -0.35 9.11
N TYR A 11 -2.05 -1.13 10.19
CA TYR A 11 -3.25 -1.85 10.60
C TYR A 11 -3.91 -1.26 11.84
N TYR A 12 -3.40 -0.13 12.33
CA TYR A 12 -3.98 0.56 13.47
C TYR A 12 -5.30 1.21 13.08
N VAL A 13 -6.38 0.73 13.71
CA VAL A 13 -7.73 1.22 13.53
C VAL A 13 -8.03 2.19 14.67
N THR A 14 -8.16 3.49 14.38
CA THR A 14 -8.45 4.51 15.40
C THR A 14 -9.73 4.12 16.16
N PRO A 15 -9.77 4.10 17.49
CA PRO A 15 -11.00 3.81 18.23
C PRO A 15 -12.11 4.81 17.92
N LYS A 16 -13.36 4.35 17.76
CA LYS A 16 -14.51 5.19 17.34
C LYS A 16 -14.69 6.45 18.20
N GLN A 17 -14.40 6.38 19.50
CA GLN A 17 -14.49 7.50 20.43
C GLN A 17 -13.51 8.65 20.13
N TYR A 18 -12.44 8.39 19.36
CA TYR A 18 -11.45 9.38 18.93
C TYR A 18 -11.61 9.80 17.46
N ARG A 19 -12.60 9.26 16.74
CA ARG A 19 -12.83 9.56 15.30
C ARG A 19 -13.78 10.73 15.05
N ALA A 20 -14.46 11.20 16.07
CA ALA A 20 -15.51 12.20 15.89
C ALA A 20 -14.93 13.62 15.93
N ILE A 21 -15.17 14.39 14.88
CA ILE A 21 -15.04 15.86 14.88
C ILE A 21 -16.22 16.43 15.68
N VAL A 22 -16.35 16.10 16.96
CA VAL A 22 -17.19 16.91 17.83
C VAL A 22 -16.27 18.04 18.29
N LEU A 23 -16.59 19.28 17.90
CA LEU A 23 -15.83 20.48 18.25
C LEU A 23 -15.56 20.62 19.77
N ASP A 24 -16.29 19.87 20.61
CA ASP A 24 -16.16 19.82 22.07
C ASP A 24 -15.43 18.59 22.65
N GLN A 25 -15.05 17.59 21.84
CA GLN A 25 -14.29 16.44 22.35
C GLN A 25 -12.77 16.72 22.28
N GLN A 26 -12.20 17.14 23.41
CA GLN A 26 -10.75 17.30 23.60
C GLN A 26 -9.98 15.96 23.69
N GLN A 27 -10.61 14.84 23.36
CA GLN A 27 -9.99 13.52 23.48
C GLN A 27 -9.29 13.15 22.18
N TYR A 28 -7.98 13.36 22.17
CA TYR A 28 -7.10 12.83 21.13
C TYR A 28 -6.84 11.35 21.36
N ASP A 29 -6.60 10.61 20.27
CA ASP A 29 -6.11 9.26 20.37
C ASP A 29 -4.74 9.25 21.08
N PRO A 30 -4.60 8.57 22.24
CA PRO A 30 -3.34 8.54 22.97
C PRO A 30 -2.18 7.90 22.17
N LYS A 31 -2.48 7.12 21.12
CA LYS A 31 -1.50 6.51 20.24
C LYS A 31 -1.12 7.37 19.03
N ALA A 32 -1.75 8.53 18.84
CA ALA A 32 -1.52 9.36 17.65
C ALA A 32 -0.02 9.67 17.45
N MET A 33 0.65 10.19 18.47
CA MET A 33 2.06 10.55 18.39
C MET A 33 2.98 9.33 18.23
N GLU A 34 2.66 8.22 18.91
CA GLU A 34 3.41 6.96 18.75
C GLU A 34 3.30 6.44 17.31
N ASN A 35 2.11 6.48 16.73
CA ASN A 35 1.86 6.03 15.37
C ASN A 35 2.54 6.93 14.34
N ILE A 36 2.53 8.25 14.51
CA ILE A 36 3.28 9.18 13.64
C ILE A 36 4.77 8.79 13.61
N ASN A 37 5.40 8.58 14.77
CA ASN A 37 6.80 8.18 14.82
C ASN A 37 7.06 6.82 14.13
N LYS A 38 6.11 5.88 14.21
CA LYS A 38 6.21 4.59 13.50
C LYS A 38 6.03 4.75 12.00
N GLU A 39 5.13 5.61 11.56
CA GLU A 39 4.93 5.93 10.13
C GLU A 39 6.17 6.59 9.54
N GLU A 40 6.77 7.57 10.23
CA GLU A 40 8.04 8.20 9.84
C GLU A 40 9.19 7.18 9.78
N HIS A 41 9.27 6.28 10.76
CA HIS A 41 10.27 5.22 10.75
C HIS A 41 10.11 4.29 9.54
N LEU A 42 8.87 3.90 9.24
CA LEU A 42 8.56 3.07 8.08
C LEU A 42 8.88 3.79 6.76
N GLU A 43 8.57 5.09 6.64
CA GLU A 43 8.95 5.91 5.50
C GLU A 43 10.47 5.85 5.26
N GLU A 44 11.27 6.08 6.31
CA GLU A 44 12.73 6.03 6.18
C GLU A 44 13.23 4.66 5.67
N LEU A 45 12.65 3.58 6.20
CA LEU A 45 12.98 2.23 5.78
C LEU A 45 12.60 2.00 4.31
N LEU A 46 11.40 2.41 3.91
CA LEU A 46 10.89 2.28 2.54
C LEU A 46 11.68 3.11 1.54
N LEU A 47 12.28 4.23 1.93
CA LEU A 47 13.14 5.04 1.07
C LEU A 47 14.55 4.45 0.89
N LYS A 48 15.07 3.77 1.92
CA LYS A 48 16.46 3.25 1.95
C LYS A 48 16.57 1.79 1.52
N CYS A 49 15.48 1.02 1.60
CA CYS A 49 15.48 -0.40 1.29
C CYS A 49 15.82 -0.69 -0.19
N SER A 50 16.17 -1.93 -0.49
CA SER A 50 16.35 -2.37 -1.88
C SER A 50 15.02 -2.40 -2.64
N LEU A 51 15.06 -2.29 -3.97
CA LEU A 51 13.84 -2.39 -4.79
C LEU A 51 13.08 -3.70 -4.58
N SER A 52 13.81 -4.81 -4.42
CA SER A 52 13.23 -6.12 -4.12
C SER A 52 12.50 -6.14 -2.78
N GLU A 53 13.07 -5.49 -1.78
CA GLU A 53 12.50 -5.38 -0.44
C GLU A 53 11.26 -4.48 -0.44
N LEU A 54 11.28 -3.37 -1.21
CA LEU A 54 10.11 -2.51 -1.40
C LEU A 54 8.95 -3.30 -2.01
N ILE A 55 9.16 -3.98 -3.14
CA ILE A 55 8.11 -4.78 -3.80
C ILE A 55 7.59 -5.88 -2.88
N SER A 56 8.49 -6.60 -2.19
CA SER A 56 8.08 -7.63 -1.24
C SER A 56 7.23 -7.06 -0.12
N THR A 57 7.63 -5.92 0.43
CA THR A 57 6.91 -5.23 1.51
C THR A 57 5.51 -4.83 1.06
N LEU A 58 5.38 -4.19 -0.10
CA LEU A 58 4.08 -3.81 -0.68
C LEU A 58 3.14 -5.00 -0.86
N ILE A 59 3.67 -6.15 -1.26
CA ILE A 59 2.87 -7.38 -1.36
C ILE A 59 2.49 -7.86 0.03
N ILE A 60 3.43 -7.96 0.96
CA ILE A 60 3.21 -8.51 2.31
C ILE A 60 2.12 -7.71 3.05
N ILE A 61 2.18 -6.38 3.00
CA ILE A 61 1.23 -5.53 3.75
C ILE A 61 -0.21 -5.60 3.21
N PHE A 62 -0.41 -6.05 1.98
CA PHE A 62 -1.76 -6.26 1.42
C PHE A 62 -2.11 -7.75 1.28
N LYS A 63 -1.19 -8.66 1.59
CA LYS A 63 -1.37 -10.09 1.36
C LYS A 63 -2.45 -10.70 2.25
N GLU A 64 -2.42 -10.39 3.55
CA GLU A 64 -3.34 -10.99 4.52
C GLU A 64 -4.52 -10.09 4.87
N LYS A 65 -4.26 -8.79 5.02
CA LYS A 65 -5.22 -7.78 5.44
C LYS A 65 -5.01 -6.52 4.59
N TYR A 66 -6.09 -5.77 4.32
CA TYR A 66 -5.97 -4.50 3.59
C TYR A 66 -5.27 -3.48 4.48
N ALA A 67 -3.98 -3.20 4.26
CA ALA A 67 -3.25 -2.15 4.98
C ALA A 67 -3.81 -0.75 4.67
N ASN A 68 -3.63 0.19 5.59
CA ASN A 68 -3.85 1.60 5.29
C ASN A 68 -2.82 2.06 4.25
N PRO A 69 -3.23 2.47 3.03
CA PRO A 69 -2.30 2.86 1.99
C PRO A 69 -1.68 4.24 2.22
N LEU A 70 -2.31 5.11 3.02
CA LEU A 70 -1.91 6.52 3.13
C LEU A 70 -0.48 6.71 3.66
N PRO A 71 -0.05 6.06 4.77
CA PRO A 71 1.32 6.22 5.26
C PRO A 71 2.38 5.74 4.25
N ILE A 72 2.04 4.73 3.45
CA ILE A 72 2.93 4.24 2.39
C ILE A 72 3.00 5.25 1.26
N TRP A 73 1.83 5.74 0.81
CA TRP A 73 1.73 6.74 -0.25
C TRP A 73 2.52 8.00 0.11
N THR A 74 2.24 8.62 1.27
CA THR A 74 2.97 9.80 1.73
C THR A 74 4.46 9.52 1.94
N GLY A 75 4.82 8.30 2.34
CA GLY A 75 6.20 7.91 2.59
C GLY A 75 7.08 7.80 1.33
N ILE A 76 6.50 7.43 0.18
CA ILE A 76 7.30 7.19 -1.06
C ILE A 76 6.90 8.07 -2.24
N VAL A 77 5.85 8.87 -2.12
CA VAL A 77 5.35 9.78 -3.16
C VAL A 77 5.50 11.24 -2.74
N ASP A 78 6.02 12.05 -3.64
CA ASP A 78 5.90 13.51 -3.61
C ASP A 78 4.74 13.91 -4.54
N TYR A 79 3.64 14.38 -3.95
CA TYR A 79 2.45 14.79 -4.68
C TYR A 79 2.46 16.29 -4.99
N GLU A 80 2.49 16.63 -6.29
CA GLU A 80 2.39 18.01 -6.75
C GLU A 80 0.91 18.42 -6.89
N ILE A 81 0.40 19.21 -5.94
CA ILE A 81 -1.02 19.63 -5.89
C ILE A 81 -1.47 20.32 -7.20
N ASN A 82 -0.62 21.17 -7.78
CA ASN A 82 -0.98 21.97 -8.96
C ASN A 82 -1.14 21.13 -10.23
N THR A 83 -0.30 20.12 -10.40
CA THR A 83 -0.27 19.27 -11.60
C THR A 83 -1.00 17.94 -11.37
N LYS A 84 -1.36 17.65 -10.11
CA LYS A 84 -1.88 16.36 -9.64
C LYS A 84 -0.96 15.20 -10.03
N LYS A 85 0.35 15.45 -10.05
CA LYS A 85 1.34 14.44 -10.42
C LYS A 85 1.90 13.79 -9.16
N GLU A 86 2.04 12.48 -9.25
CA GLU A 86 2.78 11.69 -8.29
C GLU A 86 4.21 11.48 -8.80
N ASN A 87 5.17 11.97 -8.03
CA ASN A 87 6.59 11.72 -8.26
C ASN A 87 7.10 10.75 -7.21
N SER A 88 7.96 9.82 -7.60
CA SER A 88 8.61 8.94 -6.63
C SER A 88 9.70 9.71 -5.87
N LYS A 89 9.71 9.59 -4.55
CA LYS A 89 10.83 10.02 -3.70
C LYS A 89 12.11 9.20 -3.95
N ARG A 90 11.96 8.00 -4.53
CA ARG A 90 13.06 7.08 -4.86
C ARG A 90 13.52 7.23 -6.32
N LYS A 91 14.84 7.24 -6.54
CA LYS A 91 15.47 7.40 -7.88
C LYS A 91 15.43 6.15 -8.76
N ASP A 92 15.25 4.97 -8.16
CA ASP A 92 15.13 3.69 -8.87
C ASP A 92 13.73 3.44 -9.45
N ILE A 93 12.77 4.32 -9.14
CA ILE A 93 11.42 4.33 -9.67
C ILE A 93 11.25 5.56 -10.56
N LYS A 94 10.96 5.32 -11.84
CA LYS A 94 10.75 6.35 -12.85
C LYS A 94 9.35 6.93 -12.80
N LYS A 95 8.35 6.10 -12.53
CA LYS A 95 6.94 6.50 -12.40
C LYS A 95 6.30 5.71 -11.27
N ILE A 96 5.50 6.38 -10.45
CA ILE A 96 4.66 5.78 -9.41
C ILE A 96 3.25 6.36 -9.54
N GLN A 97 2.24 5.55 -9.29
CA GLN A 97 0.85 5.99 -9.31
C GLN A 97 0.02 5.13 -8.35
N PHE A 98 -0.62 5.77 -7.37
CA PHE A 98 -1.65 5.20 -6.53
C PHE A 98 -3.01 5.70 -7.01
N ASP A 99 -3.84 4.79 -7.50
CA ASP A 99 -5.20 5.12 -7.89
C ASP A 99 -6.15 4.85 -6.74
N PHE A 100 -6.80 5.91 -6.26
CA PHE A 100 -7.89 5.84 -5.30
C PHE A 100 -9.24 5.93 -6.01
N LYS A 101 -10.24 5.19 -5.52
CA LYS A 101 -11.59 5.19 -6.06
C LYS A 101 -12.63 5.23 -4.96
N ASP A 102 -13.69 6.00 -5.19
CA ASP A 102 -14.92 5.92 -4.40
C ASP A 102 -15.55 4.52 -4.50
N GLY A 103 -16.29 4.15 -3.46
CA GLY A 103 -17.21 3.01 -3.53
C GLY A 103 -17.16 2.06 -2.33
N VAL A 104 -16.55 2.50 -1.23
CA VAL A 104 -16.57 1.82 0.07
C VAL A 104 -17.23 2.73 1.11
N LYS A 105 -17.76 2.12 2.17
CA LYS A 105 -18.46 2.83 3.24
C LYS A 105 -17.61 2.87 4.51
N THR A 106 -17.62 4.01 5.19
CA THR A 106 -17.07 4.15 6.54
C THR A 106 -17.99 3.50 7.58
N ASP A 107 -17.47 3.30 8.78
CA ASP A 107 -18.23 2.80 9.94
C ASP A 107 -19.42 3.70 10.31
N PHE A 108 -19.40 4.97 9.89
CA PHE A 108 -20.46 5.95 10.13
C PHE A 108 -21.40 6.12 8.92
N GLY A 109 -21.27 5.26 7.90
CA GLY A 109 -22.14 5.24 6.73
C GLY A 109 -21.82 6.29 5.66
N GLY A 110 -20.73 7.05 5.82
CA GLY A 110 -20.20 7.93 4.78
C GLY A 110 -19.55 7.14 3.65
N ASN A 111 -19.53 7.71 2.44
CA ASN A 111 -18.72 7.14 1.36
C ASN A 111 -17.28 7.63 1.49
N THR A 112 -16.34 6.76 1.18
CA THR A 112 -14.92 7.09 1.14
C THR A 112 -14.21 6.34 0.02
N GLU A 113 -12.95 6.68 -0.19
CA GLU A 113 -12.08 6.09 -1.18
C GLU A 113 -11.34 4.88 -0.63
N TYR A 114 -11.02 3.94 -1.51
CA TYR A 114 -10.07 2.87 -1.26
C TYR A 114 -8.95 2.92 -2.31
N MET A 115 -7.77 2.39 -1.98
CA MET A 115 -6.72 2.19 -2.99
C MET A 115 -7.16 1.07 -3.92
N ASP A 116 -7.40 1.39 -5.19
CA ASP A 116 -7.80 0.43 -6.21
C ASP A 116 -6.59 -0.30 -6.79
N ASN A 117 -5.53 0.43 -7.08
CA ASN A 117 -4.30 -0.14 -7.59
C ASN A 117 -3.07 0.74 -7.33
N LEU A 118 -1.90 0.10 -7.37
CA LEU A 118 -0.58 0.72 -7.29
C LEU A 118 0.24 0.30 -8.52
N PHE A 119 0.65 1.27 -9.31
CA PHE A 119 1.54 1.09 -10.45
C PHE A 119 2.93 1.68 -10.18
N MET A 120 3.97 0.95 -10.56
CA MET A 120 5.36 1.40 -10.57
C MET A 120 6.04 1.04 -11.89
N GLU A 121 6.78 2.00 -12.45
CA GLU A 121 7.74 1.80 -13.54
C GLU A 121 9.15 2.05 -13.01
N PHE A 122 10.06 1.12 -13.25
CA PHE A 122 11.42 1.15 -12.72
C PHE A 122 12.41 1.75 -13.72
N SER A 123 13.43 2.42 -13.20
CA SER A 123 14.47 3.07 -14.01
C SER A 123 15.35 2.05 -14.76
N MET A 124 15.44 0.82 -14.26
CA MET A 124 16.21 -0.27 -14.88
C MET A 124 15.40 -1.57 -14.91
N PRO A 125 15.51 -2.36 -16.00
CA PRO A 125 14.85 -3.65 -16.07
C PRO A 125 15.46 -4.66 -15.08
N SER A 126 14.62 -5.49 -14.47
CA SER A 126 15.03 -6.60 -13.62
C SER A 126 14.21 -7.86 -13.93
N GLN A 127 14.92 -8.95 -14.20
CA GLN A 127 14.29 -10.27 -14.39
C GLN A 127 13.84 -10.92 -13.06
N MET A 128 14.17 -10.31 -11.92
CA MET A 128 13.86 -10.86 -10.60
C MET A 128 12.45 -10.53 -10.11
N PHE A 129 11.73 -9.58 -10.72
CA PHE A 129 10.42 -9.17 -10.20
C PHE A 129 9.41 -10.33 -10.12
N LYS A 130 9.42 -11.22 -11.11
CA LYS A 130 8.59 -12.43 -11.09
C LYS A 130 8.88 -13.31 -9.87
N SER A 131 10.15 -13.59 -9.57
CA SER A 131 10.52 -14.45 -8.44
C SER A 131 10.23 -13.76 -7.09
N ILE A 132 10.44 -12.45 -7.00
CA ILE A 132 10.11 -11.65 -5.83
C ILE A 132 8.61 -11.73 -5.51
N VAL A 133 7.75 -11.56 -6.51
CA VAL A 133 6.29 -11.69 -6.33
C VAL A 133 5.92 -13.09 -5.86
N LYS A 134 6.41 -14.14 -6.52
CA LYS A 134 6.11 -15.54 -6.14
C LYS A 134 6.53 -15.85 -4.71
N ASN A 135 7.72 -15.40 -4.31
CA ASN A 135 8.23 -15.60 -2.97
C ASN A 135 7.40 -14.85 -1.92
N SER A 136 7.00 -13.61 -2.23
CA SER A 136 6.20 -12.78 -1.32
C SER A 136 4.79 -13.33 -1.13
N LEU A 137 4.24 -13.95 -2.17
CA LEU A 137 2.94 -14.64 -2.15
C LEU A 137 2.97 -16.04 -1.53
N GLN A 138 4.10 -16.51 -1.00
CA GLN A 138 4.14 -17.79 -0.28
C GLN A 138 3.06 -17.85 0.80
N GLY A 139 2.39 -19.01 0.87
CA GLY A 139 1.23 -19.25 1.73
C GLY A 139 -0.12 -18.90 1.10
N LYS A 140 -0.17 -18.17 -0.03
CA LYS A 140 -1.41 -17.90 -0.76
C LYS A 140 -1.61 -18.84 -1.95
N SER A 141 -2.88 -19.09 -2.25
CA SER A 141 -3.28 -19.77 -3.49
C SER A 141 -3.42 -18.73 -4.61
N PHE A 142 -2.71 -18.93 -5.72
CA PHE A 142 -2.78 -18.04 -6.88
C PHE A 142 -2.65 -18.82 -8.20
N LYS A 143 -3.17 -18.22 -9.28
CA LYS A 143 -2.94 -18.65 -10.66
C LYS A 143 -1.89 -17.75 -11.30
N GLU A 144 -0.94 -18.33 -11.99
CA GLU A 144 0.10 -17.63 -12.74
C GLU A 144 -0.15 -17.83 -14.23
N ASN A 145 -0.20 -16.72 -14.97
CA ASN A 145 -0.31 -16.72 -16.42
C ASN A 145 0.84 -15.88 -16.99
N GLU A 146 1.64 -16.49 -17.85
CA GLU A 146 2.76 -15.83 -18.52
C GLU A 146 2.39 -15.63 -19.98
N GLN A 147 2.45 -14.39 -20.45
CA GLN A 147 2.21 -14.02 -21.85
C GLN A 147 3.31 -13.04 -22.27
N SER A 148 4.16 -13.48 -23.19
CA SER A 148 5.31 -12.72 -23.68
C SER A 148 6.24 -12.30 -22.52
N ASP A 149 6.35 -11.01 -22.26
CA ASP A 149 7.19 -10.38 -21.23
C ASP A 149 6.40 -10.02 -19.95
N LYS A 150 5.09 -10.32 -19.91
CA LYS A 150 4.22 -10.04 -18.77
C LYS A 150 3.84 -11.31 -18.04
N THR A 151 4.05 -11.32 -16.73
CA THR A 151 3.50 -12.34 -15.83
C THR A 151 2.35 -11.73 -15.03
N THR A 152 1.21 -12.43 -14.99
CA THR A 152 0.04 -12.04 -14.21
C THR A 152 -0.24 -13.10 -13.14
N PHE A 153 -0.35 -12.66 -11.90
CA PHE A 153 -0.76 -13.45 -10.76
C PHE A 153 -2.19 -13.05 -10.37
N VAL A 154 -3.11 -14.01 -10.31
CA VAL A 154 -4.46 -13.81 -9.78
C VAL A 154 -4.54 -14.52 -8.44
N ILE A 155 -4.72 -13.75 -7.36
CA ILE A 155 -4.62 -14.25 -5.99
C ILE A 155 -6.02 -14.47 -5.43
N SER A 156 -6.24 -15.62 -4.79
CA SER A 156 -7.50 -15.95 -4.12
C SER A 156 -7.39 -15.69 -2.62
N ASN A 157 -8.50 -15.32 -1.97
CA ASN A 157 -8.59 -15.08 -0.53
C ASN A 157 -7.51 -14.11 -0.01
N SER A 158 -7.40 -12.97 -0.70
CA SER A 158 -6.43 -11.92 -0.41
C SER A 158 -7.06 -10.54 -0.68
N PRO A 159 -6.68 -9.49 0.06
CA PRO A 159 -6.90 -8.10 -0.34
C PRO A 159 -6.26 -7.76 -1.69
N ILE A 160 -5.18 -8.43 -2.07
CA ILE A 160 -4.64 -8.33 -3.43
C ILE A 160 -5.48 -9.22 -4.36
N SER A 161 -6.09 -8.62 -5.38
CA SER A 161 -6.85 -9.37 -6.40
C SER A 161 -5.96 -9.88 -7.53
N LYS A 162 -4.99 -9.06 -7.95
CA LYS A 162 -4.11 -9.33 -9.08
C LYS A 162 -2.78 -8.61 -8.93
N ILE A 163 -1.70 -9.21 -9.42
CA ILE A 163 -0.42 -8.54 -9.65
C ILE A 163 -0.02 -8.78 -11.10
N GLU A 164 0.33 -7.72 -11.82
CA GLU A 164 0.98 -7.81 -13.13
C GLU A 164 2.42 -7.30 -13.02
N VAL A 165 3.37 -8.06 -13.58
CA VAL A 165 4.77 -7.66 -13.62
C VAL A 165 5.38 -7.87 -15.00
N THR A 166 6.26 -6.96 -15.37
CA THR A 166 7.18 -7.08 -16.50
C THR A 166 8.61 -6.87 -15.98
N PRO A 167 9.66 -6.94 -16.82
CA PRO A 167 10.99 -6.56 -16.37
C PRO A 167 11.10 -5.11 -15.90
N THR A 168 10.20 -4.20 -16.27
CA THR A 168 10.28 -2.77 -15.92
C THR A 168 9.09 -2.25 -15.12
N THR A 169 8.05 -3.07 -14.89
CA THR A 169 6.84 -2.60 -14.21
C THR A 169 6.34 -3.58 -13.17
N PHE A 170 5.68 -3.01 -12.16
CA PHE A 170 4.92 -3.72 -11.14
C PHE A 170 3.56 -3.03 -10.99
N HIS A 171 2.49 -3.81 -11.05
CA HIS A 171 1.13 -3.31 -10.92
C HIS A 171 0.35 -4.22 -9.97
N LEU A 172 -0.02 -3.71 -8.80
CA LEU A 172 -0.80 -4.40 -7.80
C LEU A 172 -2.22 -3.87 -7.80
N PHE A 173 -3.20 -4.76 -7.85
CA PHE A 173 -4.62 -4.44 -7.82
C PHE A 173 -5.25 -4.96 -6.54
N ILE A 174 -6.14 -4.17 -5.97
CA ILE A 174 -6.82 -4.47 -4.73
C ILE A 174 -8.24 -4.97 -4.98
N ASN A 175 -8.69 -5.88 -4.12
CA ASN A 175 -10.08 -6.25 -3.97
C ASN A 175 -10.78 -5.24 -3.05
N LYS A 176 -11.67 -4.41 -3.60
CA LYS A 176 -12.40 -3.40 -2.83
C LYS A 176 -13.14 -3.98 -1.62
N ASN A 177 -13.59 -5.24 -1.72
CA ASN A 177 -14.38 -5.88 -0.66
C ASN A 177 -13.55 -6.22 0.58
N SER A 178 -12.22 -6.09 0.49
CA SER A 178 -11.31 -6.27 1.61
C SER A 178 -11.01 -4.96 2.36
N PHE A 179 -11.58 -3.83 1.93
CA PHE A 179 -11.37 -2.52 2.54
C PHE A 179 -11.67 -2.52 4.05
N ILE A 180 -10.88 -1.73 4.78
CA ILE A 180 -11.04 -1.50 6.21
C ILE A 180 -11.04 0.02 6.45
N ASP A 181 -12.06 0.51 7.15
CA ASP A 181 -12.11 1.89 7.63
C ASP A 181 -11.20 2.06 8.85
N TYR A 182 -10.03 2.66 8.62
CA TYR A 182 -9.05 2.94 9.66
C TYR A 182 -9.40 4.16 10.52
N GLY A 183 -10.41 4.96 10.12
CA GLY A 183 -10.89 6.10 10.89
C GLY A 183 -9.87 7.22 11.07
N GLN A 184 -9.03 7.44 10.08
CA GLN A 184 -8.14 8.60 10.03
C GLN A 184 -8.93 9.80 9.45
N LEU A 185 -8.80 10.94 10.12
CA LEU A 185 -9.42 12.23 9.79
C LEU A 185 -8.47 13.07 8.94
#